data_AF-A0A9P4XMC0-F1
#
_entry.id   AF-A0A9P4XMC0-F1
#
_cell.length_a   1.000
_cell.length_b   1.000
_cell.length_c   1.000
_cell.angle_alpha   90.00
_cell.angle_beta   90.00
_cell.angle_gamma   90.00
#
_symmetry.space_group_name_H-M   'P 1'
#
loop_
_entity.id
_entity.type
_entity.pdbx_description
1 polymer ?
#
loop_
_entity_poly.entity_id
_entity_poly.type
_entity_poly.pdbx_seq_one_letter_code
_entity_poly.pdbx_strand_id
1 'polypeptide(L)'
;MLFTNIAWLLAGSASASASTSSFKWHWLNNPGVEPVSPIGRSITIQVPPDTDIWRPALSKHNFTAPYLYTTVPAAHFQSVQVTVTGPWKTLYDQGGLVVTFPNRHNPNATRFIKAGIEFNDGTPALGVVATDILSDWSLSPITEKQTGNAKATILVERDGTDAWVYVVEGQGKTRRALRQVTWAFNEDDGQGLAKEIEVGIYGAKPTEESGEGHARDKIAVSFSGFSLKTV
;
A
#
# COMPACT_ATOMS: atom_id res chain seq x y z
N MET A 1 -59.00 39.95 -22.64
CA MET A 1 -57.65 40.55 -22.46
C MET A 1 -56.70 39.44 -22.05
N LEU A 2 -55.47 39.52 -22.59
CA LEU A 2 -54.56 38.43 -22.93
C LEU A 2 -54.18 37.42 -21.82
N PHE A 3 -54.19 36.14 -22.20
CA PHE A 3 -53.36 35.09 -21.61
C PHE A 3 -51.95 35.17 -22.24
N THR A 4 -50.89 35.18 -21.44
CA THR A 4 -49.51 35.08 -21.92
C THR A 4 -48.93 33.70 -21.61
N ASN A 5 -48.61 32.96 -22.67
CA ASN A 5 -47.85 31.70 -22.65
C ASN A 5 -46.41 31.95 -22.19
N ILE A 6 -45.94 31.17 -21.22
CA ILE A 6 -44.51 31.04 -20.93
C ILE A 6 -44.09 29.64 -21.40
N ALA A 7 -43.11 29.59 -22.29
CA ALA A 7 -42.52 28.34 -22.76
C ALA A 7 -40.99 28.47 -22.78
N TRP A 8 -40.34 27.33 -22.46
CA TRP A 8 -38.92 26.96 -22.61
C TRP A 8 -37.93 27.54 -21.58
N LEU A 9 -36.89 26.84 -21.10
CA LEU A 9 -36.14 25.67 -21.57
C LEU A 9 -35.84 24.69 -20.42
N LEU A 10 -35.93 23.37 -20.68
CA LEU A 10 -35.23 22.35 -19.92
C LEU A 10 -33.74 22.40 -20.31
N ALA A 11 -32.89 22.92 -19.43
CA ALA A 11 -31.45 22.76 -19.58
C ALA A 11 -31.09 21.30 -19.26
N GLY A 12 -30.74 20.53 -20.30
CA GLY A 12 -30.13 19.22 -20.12
C GLY A 12 -28.80 19.35 -19.39
N SER A 13 -28.69 18.73 -18.21
CA SER A 13 -27.42 18.57 -17.52
C SER A 13 -26.55 17.60 -18.32
N ALA A 14 -25.58 18.15 -19.05
CA ALA A 14 -24.49 17.36 -19.60
C ALA A 14 -23.67 16.80 -18.41
N SER A 15 -23.73 15.49 -18.21
CA SER A 15 -22.82 14.80 -17.31
C SER A 15 -21.40 14.97 -17.84
N ALA A 16 -20.60 15.78 -17.16
CA ALA A 16 -19.17 15.85 -17.41
C ALA A 16 -18.58 14.45 -17.16
N SER A 17 -18.13 13.79 -18.24
CA SER A 17 -17.25 12.64 -18.12
C SER A 17 -16.01 13.11 -17.37
N ALA A 18 -15.87 12.67 -16.12
CA ALA A 18 -14.62 12.80 -15.40
C ALA A 18 -13.54 12.08 -16.23
N SER A 19 -12.56 12.84 -16.70
CA SER A 19 -11.32 12.30 -17.25
C SER A 19 -10.66 11.45 -16.17
N THR A 20 -10.89 10.14 -16.20
CA THR A 20 -10.10 9.19 -15.42
C THR A 20 -8.69 9.21 -16.01
N SER A 21 -7.79 9.99 -15.41
CA SER A 21 -6.37 9.84 -15.66
C SER A 21 -6.00 8.40 -15.28
N SER A 22 -5.63 7.58 -16.27
CA SER A 22 -5.14 6.25 -15.99
C SER A 22 -3.76 6.38 -15.35
N PHE A 23 -3.62 5.97 -14.09
CA PHE A 23 -2.33 5.87 -13.42
C PHE A 23 -1.36 5.01 -14.22
N LYS A 24 -0.10 5.45 -14.32
CA LYS A 24 0.98 4.68 -14.95
C LYS A 24 1.64 3.79 -13.89
N TRP A 25 1.66 2.49 -14.15
CA TRP A 25 2.16 1.50 -13.20
C TRP A 25 3.58 1.05 -13.54
N HIS A 26 4.34 0.78 -12.49
CA HIS A 26 5.75 0.41 -12.54
C HIS A 26 6.03 -0.76 -11.61
N TRP A 27 6.94 -1.64 -12.02
CA TRP A 27 7.52 -2.64 -11.12
C TRP A 27 8.90 -2.17 -10.66
N LEU A 28 9.15 -2.32 -9.36
CA LEU A 28 10.48 -2.45 -8.79
C LEU A 28 10.69 -3.91 -8.35
N ASN A 29 11.90 -4.45 -8.59
CA ASN A 29 12.31 -5.79 -8.18
C ASN A 29 11.41 -6.96 -8.66
N ASN A 30 10.78 -6.84 -9.82
CA ASN A 30 10.00 -7.93 -10.43
C ASN A 30 10.28 -8.05 -11.94
N PRO A 31 11.51 -8.44 -12.33
CA PRO A 31 11.92 -8.44 -13.73
C PRO A 31 11.13 -9.43 -14.59
N GLY A 32 10.89 -9.07 -15.85
CA GLY A 32 10.20 -9.94 -16.82
C GLY A 32 8.68 -10.03 -16.65
N VAL A 33 8.09 -9.23 -15.76
CA VAL A 33 6.64 -9.11 -15.58
C VAL A 33 6.20 -7.70 -15.98
N GLU A 34 5.22 -7.61 -16.87
CA GLU A 34 4.66 -6.31 -17.26
C GLU A 34 3.84 -5.70 -16.11
N PRO A 35 3.99 -4.38 -15.84
CA PRO A 35 3.20 -3.70 -14.83
C PRO A 35 1.76 -3.54 -15.30
N VAL A 36 0.82 -3.94 -14.45
CA VAL A 36 -0.61 -3.85 -14.72
C VAL A 36 -1.29 -3.11 -13.57
N SER A 37 -2.28 -2.27 -13.88
CA SER A 37 -3.03 -1.58 -12.82
C SER A 37 -3.75 -2.58 -11.90
N PRO A 38 -3.63 -2.51 -10.57
CA PRO A 38 -4.42 -3.30 -9.64
C PRO A 38 -5.86 -2.78 -9.45
N ILE A 39 -6.22 -1.62 -10.02
CA ILE A 39 -7.56 -1.05 -9.88
C ILE A 39 -8.58 -1.91 -10.64
N GLY A 40 -9.64 -2.32 -9.94
CA GLY A 40 -10.73 -3.12 -10.51
C GLY A 40 -10.33 -4.55 -10.87
N ARG A 41 -9.19 -5.06 -10.36
CA ARG A 41 -8.74 -6.43 -10.61
C ARG A 41 -8.00 -7.04 -9.42
N SER A 42 -7.80 -8.35 -9.48
CA SER A 42 -6.94 -9.07 -8.55
C SER A 42 -5.54 -9.26 -9.16
N ILE A 43 -4.50 -9.09 -8.35
CA ILE A 43 -3.10 -9.29 -8.74
C ILE A 43 -2.49 -10.33 -7.81
N THR A 44 -1.68 -11.25 -8.34
CA THR A 44 -0.89 -12.18 -7.53
C THR A 44 0.58 -11.98 -7.82
N ILE A 45 1.38 -11.78 -6.78
CA ILE A 45 2.83 -11.65 -6.85
C ILE A 45 3.44 -12.99 -6.43
N GLN A 46 4.32 -13.53 -7.28
CA GLN A 46 5.14 -14.70 -6.94
C GLN A 46 6.43 -14.20 -6.29
N VAL A 47 6.36 -13.98 -4.97
CA VAL A 47 7.41 -13.34 -4.18
C VAL A 47 8.60 -14.28 -4.02
N PRO A 48 9.80 -13.90 -4.50
CA PRO A 48 11.00 -14.72 -4.32
C PRO A 48 11.52 -14.63 -2.87
N PRO A 49 12.28 -15.64 -2.42
CA PRO A 49 13.01 -15.61 -1.14
C PRO A 49 14.07 -14.49 -1.13
N ASP A 50 14.64 -14.23 0.05
CA ASP A 50 15.67 -13.20 0.29
C ASP A 50 15.22 -11.80 -0.17
N THR A 51 13.95 -11.49 0.11
CA THR A 51 13.38 -10.18 -0.20
C THR A 51 12.80 -9.50 1.02
N ASP A 52 13.05 -8.19 1.15
CA ASP A 52 12.52 -7.39 2.25
C ASP A 52 12.45 -5.89 1.90
N ILE A 53 11.67 -5.15 2.69
CA ILE A 53 11.62 -3.68 2.74
C ILE A 53 11.84 -3.27 4.20
N TRP A 54 13.08 -2.94 4.55
CA TRP A 54 13.52 -2.72 5.93
C TRP A 54 14.82 -1.93 6.02
N ARG A 55 14.96 -1.09 7.03
CA ARG A 55 16.19 -0.32 7.30
C ARG A 55 16.57 -0.42 8.78
N PRO A 56 17.41 -1.40 9.16
CA PRO A 56 17.81 -1.59 10.56
C PRO A 56 18.94 -0.67 11.01
N ALA A 57 19.71 -0.09 10.08
CA ALA A 57 20.87 0.75 10.39
C ALA A 57 21.14 1.74 9.25
N LEU A 58 21.89 2.81 9.51
CA LEU A 58 22.25 3.81 8.49
C LEU A 58 23.08 3.21 7.34
N SER A 59 23.84 2.15 7.61
CA SER A 59 24.64 1.43 6.62
C SER A 59 23.88 0.33 5.86
N LYS A 60 22.63 0.04 6.23
CA LYS A 60 21.85 -1.08 5.66
C LYS A 60 20.44 -0.65 5.29
N HIS A 61 20.13 -0.71 4.00
CA HIS A 61 18.83 -0.43 3.45
C HIS A 61 18.40 -1.58 2.53
N ASN A 62 17.48 -2.42 3.02
CA ASN A 62 16.87 -3.48 2.25
C ASN A 62 15.63 -2.91 1.56
N PHE A 63 15.63 -2.86 0.24
CA PHE A 63 14.44 -2.56 -0.57
C PHE A 63 14.45 -3.48 -1.79
N THR A 64 14.40 -4.78 -1.53
CA THR A 64 14.59 -5.85 -2.55
C THR A 64 13.29 -6.56 -2.91
N ALA A 65 12.21 -6.31 -2.17
CA ALA A 65 10.91 -6.91 -2.45
C ALA A 65 10.27 -6.40 -3.76
N PRO A 66 9.56 -7.28 -4.51
CA PRO A 66 8.67 -6.87 -5.59
C PRO A 66 7.67 -5.81 -5.13
N TYR A 67 7.65 -4.68 -5.84
CA TYR A 67 6.77 -3.55 -5.54
C TYR A 67 6.13 -3.03 -6.83
N LEU A 68 4.79 -3.15 -6.94
CA LEU A 68 4.01 -2.61 -8.05
C LEU A 68 3.36 -1.31 -7.62
N TYR A 69 3.71 -0.22 -8.27
CA TYR A 69 3.34 1.12 -7.81
C TYR A 69 2.99 2.08 -8.94
N THR A 70 2.30 3.16 -8.57
CA THR A 70 2.15 4.37 -9.37
C THR A 70 2.68 5.56 -8.59
N THR A 71 3.10 6.61 -9.30
CA THR A 71 3.51 7.88 -8.70
C THR A 71 2.34 8.86 -8.70
N VAL A 72 2.16 9.59 -7.59
CA VAL A 72 1.19 10.69 -7.48
C VAL A 72 1.80 11.88 -6.76
N PRO A 73 1.36 13.13 -7.02
CA PRO A 73 1.75 14.28 -6.22
C PRO A 73 1.36 14.06 -4.76
N ALA A 74 2.29 14.26 -3.81
CA ALA A 74 2.00 14.03 -2.39
C ALA A 74 0.88 14.96 -1.88
N ALA A 75 0.85 16.18 -2.40
CA ALA A 75 -0.20 17.17 -2.13
C ALA A 75 -1.60 16.68 -2.53
N HIS A 76 -1.71 15.76 -3.49
CA HIS A 76 -2.98 15.28 -4.00
C HIS A 76 -3.44 13.97 -3.36
N PHE A 77 -2.56 13.24 -2.66
CA PHE A 77 -2.89 11.95 -2.08
C PHE A 77 -3.92 12.09 -0.95
N GLN A 78 -4.98 11.28 -1.00
CA GLN A 78 -5.98 11.19 0.07
C GLN A 78 -5.90 9.84 0.79
N SER A 79 -5.97 8.73 0.05
CA SER A 79 -5.90 7.39 0.65
C SER A 79 -5.54 6.31 -0.36
N VAL A 80 -5.00 5.21 0.14
CA VAL A 80 -4.84 3.93 -0.58
C VAL A 80 -5.36 2.78 0.27
N GLN A 81 -6.01 1.82 -0.37
CA GLN A 81 -6.51 0.61 0.26
C GLN A 81 -6.21 -0.62 -0.59
N VAL A 82 -5.98 -1.78 0.05
CA VAL A 82 -5.99 -3.09 -0.61
C VAL A 82 -6.38 -4.19 0.37
N THR A 83 -7.00 -5.24 -0.13
CA THR A 83 -7.14 -6.51 0.56
C THR A 83 -6.03 -7.47 0.15
N VAL A 84 -5.29 -8.03 1.11
CA VAL A 84 -4.19 -8.95 0.90
C VAL A 84 -4.44 -10.31 1.56
N THR A 85 -4.02 -11.40 0.90
CA THR A 85 -4.04 -12.78 1.43
C THR A 85 -2.93 -13.61 0.79
N GLY A 86 -2.50 -14.68 1.46
CA GLY A 86 -1.42 -15.56 1.01
C GLY A 86 -1.30 -16.80 1.90
N PRO A 87 -0.61 -17.86 1.46
CA PRO A 87 -0.38 -19.05 2.26
C PRO A 87 0.77 -18.81 3.26
N TRP A 88 0.54 -17.91 4.23
CA TRP A 88 1.51 -17.50 5.23
C TRP A 88 2.02 -18.70 6.02
N LYS A 89 3.31 -19.03 5.89
CA LYS A 89 3.86 -20.26 6.50
C LYS A 89 5.28 -20.09 7.03
N THR A 90 6.08 -19.25 6.40
CA THR A 90 7.48 -19.02 6.77
C THR A 90 7.56 -17.76 7.60
N LEU A 91 8.45 -17.77 8.60
CA LEU A 91 8.77 -16.58 9.37
C LEU A 91 9.02 -15.39 8.42
N TYR A 92 8.39 -14.26 8.71
CA TYR A 92 8.44 -13.02 7.94
C TYR A 92 7.86 -13.06 6.51
N ASP A 93 7.09 -14.07 6.12
CA ASP A 93 6.25 -13.97 4.91
C ASP A 93 5.35 -12.72 5.03
N GLN A 94 5.35 -11.86 4.00
CA GLN A 94 4.74 -10.54 4.05
C GLN A 94 3.92 -10.22 2.79
N GLY A 95 2.87 -9.41 2.97
CA GLY A 95 2.16 -8.80 1.86
C GLY A 95 1.31 -7.62 2.29
N GLY A 96 1.25 -6.57 1.48
CA GLY A 96 0.37 -5.43 1.74
C GLY A 96 0.61 -4.23 0.82
N LEU A 97 0.53 -3.04 1.39
CA LEU A 97 0.78 -1.76 0.72
C LEU A 97 2.13 -1.18 1.12
N VAL A 98 2.71 -0.39 0.22
CA VAL A 98 3.81 0.54 0.51
C VAL A 98 3.48 1.92 -0.04
N VAL A 99 3.70 2.93 0.80
CA VAL A 99 3.80 4.33 0.41
C VAL A 99 5.26 4.76 0.58
N THR A 100 5.94 5.12 -0.50
CA THR A 100 7.30 5.68 -0.43
C THR A 100 7.25 7.19 -0.62
N PHE A 101 8.21 7.87 -0.01
CA PHE A 101 8.49 9.29 -0.15
C PHE A 101 9.93 9.41 -0.66
N PRO A 102 10.13 9.30 -1.99
CA PRO A 102 11.46 9.31 -2.58
C PRO A 102 12.20 10.60 -2.28
N ASN A 103 13.46 10.48 -1.86
CA ASN A 103 14.34 11.62 -1.73
C ASN A 103 15.14 11.79 -3.02
N ARG A 104 14.88 12.89 -3.75
CA ARG A 104 15.50 13.15 -5.06
C ARG A 104 17.02 13.36 -5.01
N HIS A 105 17.56 13.73 -3.84
CA HIS A 105 18.99 13.97 -3.67
C HIS A 105 19.73 12.76 -3.13
N ASN A 106 19.06 11.93 -2.33
CA ASN A 106 19.64 10.72 -1.75
C ASN A 106 18.64 9.56 -1.80
N PRO A 107 18.69 8.69 -2.83
CA PRO A 107 17.81 7.52 -2.93
C PRO A 107 17.86 6.60 -1.70
N ASN A 108 19.01 6.52 -1.01
CA ASN A 108 19.16 5.73 0.21
C ASN A 108 18.43 6.32 1.42
N ALA A 109 17.95 7.58 1.32
CA ALA A 109 17.14 8.27 2.32
C ALA A 109 15.63 8.25 1.99
N THR A 110 15.18 7.41 1.05
CA THR A 110 13.74 7.24 0.76
C THR A 110 13.00 6.83 2.02
N ARG A 111 12.02 7.64 2.44
CA ARG A 111 11.17 7.31 3.58
C ARG A 111 10.03 6.41 3.10
N PHE A 112 9.51 5.53 3.96
CA PHE A 112 8.42 4.65 3.55
C PHE A 112 7.56 4.20 4.71
N ILE A 113 6.30 3.92 4.38
CA ILE A 113 5.36 3.21 5.24
C ILE A 113 4.98 1.92 4.51
N LYS A 114 5.26 0.75 5.08
CA LYS A 114 4.68 -0.52 4.63
C LYS A 114 3.69 -1.02 5.66
N ALA A 115 2.57 -1.56 5.20
CA ALA A 115 1.53 -2.08 6.08
C ALA A 115 0.81 -3.26 5.41
N GLY A 116 0.55 -4.32 6.18
CA GLY A 116 0.16 -5.60 5.59
C GLY A 116 -0.10 -6.70 6.59
N ILE A 117 -0.15 -7.92 6.07
CA ILE A 117 0.02 -9.13 6.88
C ILE A 117 1.51 -9.48 6.90
N GLU A 118 1.98 -9.89 8.08
CA GLU A 118 3.31 -10.44 8.31
C GLU A 118 3.19 -11.70 9.18
N PHE A 119 3.82 -12.79 8.77
CA PHE A 119 3.84 -14.03 9.54
C PHE A 119 4.93 -13.97 10.60
N ASN A 120 4.57 -13.98 11.88
CA ASN A 120 5.50 -13.88 12.98
C ASN A 120 5.04 -14.78 14.14
N ASP A 121 5.99 -15.39 14.86
CA ASP A 121 5.69 -16.28 16.00
C ASP A 121 4.64 -17.36 15.69
N GLY A 122 4.71 -17.93 14.48
CA GLY A 122 3.83 -19.02 14.04
C GLY A 122 2.40 -18.59 13.67
N THR A 123 2.09 -17.29 13.64
CA THR A 123 0.76 -16.79 13.27
C THR A 123 0.81 -15.55 12.37
N PRO A 124 -0.15 -15.35 11.44
CA PRO A 124 -0.28 -14.10 10.72
C PRO A 124 -0.69 -12.95 11.65
N ALA A 125 -0.01 -11.81 11.53
CA ALA A 125 -0.30 -10.58 12.25
C ALA A 125 -0.42 -9.40 11.28
N LEU A 126 -1.04 -8.30 11.73
CA LEU A 126 -1.05 -7.03 11.03
C LEU A 126 0.27 -6.30 11.34
N GLY A 127 1.13 -6.17 10.33
CA GLY A 127 2.41 -5.48 10.45
C GLY A 127 2.33 -4.06 9.91
N VAL A 128 2.94 -3.12 10.62
CA VAL A 128 3.20 -1.76 10.13
C VAL A 128 4.66 -1.42 10.39
N VAL A 129 5.35 -0.95 9.35
CA VAL A 129 6.68 -0.35 9.45
C VAL A 129 6.62 1.07 8.92
N ALA A 130 7.01 2.03 9.75
CA ALA A 130 7.21 3.42 9.36
C ALA A 130 8.71 3.74 9.44
N THR A 131 9.29 4.11 8.31
CA THR A 131 10.72 4.38 8.17
C THR A 131 10.94 5.82 7.76
N ASP A 132 11.34 6.65 8.73
CA ASP A 132 11.93 7.95 8.46
C ASP A 132 13.45 7.78 8.27
N ILE A 133 14.21 7.72 9.37
CA ILE A 133 15.65 7.42 9.34
C ILE A 133 15.90 5.92 9.42
N LEU A 134 15.36 5.24 10.43
CA LEU A 134 15.40 3.79 10.62
C LEU A 134 13.98 3.23 10.65
N SER A 135 13.84 1.95 10.41
CA SER A 135 12.53 1.30 10.43
C SER A 135 12.03 1.06 11.84
N ASP A 136 10.84 1.59 12.14
CA ASP A 136 10.09 1.35 13.37
C ASP A 136 8.93 0.40 13.05
N TRP A 137 8.89 -0.75 13.73
CA TRP A 137 7.98 -1.86 13.46
C TRP A 137 7.00 -2.07 14.60
N SER A 138 5.76 -2.39 14.24
CA SER A 138 4.74 -2.83 15.17
C SER A 138 3.90 -3.96 14.57
N LEU A 139 3.46 -4.85 15.46
CA LEU A 139 2.52 -5.93 15.16
C LEU A 139 1.22 -5.73 15.92
N SER A 140 0.11 -6.11 15.31
CA SER A 140 -1.21 -6.16 15.92
C SER A 140 -1.94 -7.44 15.51
N PRO A 141 -2.80 -8.01 16.37
CA PRO A 141 -3.51 -9.24 16.04
C PRO A 141 -4.57 -8.99 14.95
N ILE A 142 -4.76 -10.00 14.10
CA ILE A 142 -5.96 -10.13 13.26
C ILE A 142 -7.08 -10.65 14.18
N THR A 143 -8.10 -9.83 14.41
CA THR A 143 -9.18 -10.15 15.35
C THR A 143 -10.42 -10.73 14.68
N GLU A 144 -10.56 -10.55 13.36
CA GLU A 144 -11.65 -11.16 12.62
C GLU A 144 -11.47 -12.67 12.52
N LYS A 145 -12.54 -13.42 12.81
CA LYS A 145 -12.58 -14.86 12.55
C LYS A 145 -12.69 -15.10 11.05
N GLN A 146 -11.79 -15.92 10.52
CA GLN A 146 -11.68 -16.20 9.10
C GLN A 146 -11.48 -17.70 8.87
N THR A 147 -11.88 -18.19 7.69
CA THR A 147 -11.61 -19.55 7.24
C THR A 147 -10.55 -19.51 6.13
N GLY A 148 -9.67 -20.51 6.09
CA GLY A 148 -8.56 -20.56 5.15
C GLY A 148 -7.41 -19.61 5.50
N ASN A 149 -6.72 -19.12 4.48
CA ASN A 149 -5.59 -18.21 4.65
C ASN A 149 -6.03 -16.86 5.22
N ALA A 150 -5.27 -16.34 6.19
CA ALA A 150 -5.55 -15.04 6.76
C ALA A 150 -5.59 -13.94 5.68
N LYS A 151 -6.53 -13.02 5.83
CA LYS A 151 -6.79 -11.91 4.92
C LYS A 151 -6.98 -10.62 5.70
N ALA A 152 -6.44 -9.51 5.20
CA ALA A 152 -6.63 -8.20 5.82
C ALA A 152 -6.86 -7.15 4.74
N THR A 153 -7.69 -6.17 5.04
CA THR A 153 -7.83 -4.98 4.21
C THR A 153 -7.11 -3.83 4.90
N ILE A 154 -6.02 -3.35 4.30
CA ILE A 154 -5.20 -2.26 4.84
C ILE A 154 -5.62 -0.97 4.17
N LEU A 155 -5.75 0.09 4.95
CA LEU A 155 -6.03 1.45 4.50
C LEU A 155 -4.94 2.38 5.04
N VAL A 156 -4.32 3.16 4.16
CA VAL A 156 -3.48 4.30 4.53
C VAL A 156 -4.21 5.57 4.08
N GLU A 157 -4.44 6.50 4.99
CA GLU A 157 -5.17 7.75 4.75
C GLU A 157 -4.30 8.93 5.21
N ARG A 158 -4.30 10.01 4.42
CA ARG A 158 -3.73 11.29 4.83
C ARG A 158 -4.75 12.05 5.66
N ASP A 159 -4.32 12.54 6.82
CA ASP A 159 -5.09 13.45 7.68
C ASP A 159 -4.20 14.65 8.03
N GLY A 160 -4.44 15.78 7.36
CA GLY A 160 -3.57 16.96 7.46
C GLY A 160 -2.12 16.66 7.04
N THR A 161 -1.20 16.71 8.00
CA THR A 161 0.24 16.44 7.84
C THR A 161 0.61 14.97 8.11
N ASP A 162 -0.34 14.16 8.55
CA ASP A 162 -0.07 12.83 9.07
C ASP A 162 -0.57 11.75 8.12
N ALA A 163 0.05 10.57 8.17
CA ALA A 163 -0.52 9.36 7.60
C ALA A 163 -1.06 8.47 8.72
N TRP A 164 -2.31 8.05 8.59
CA TRP A 164 -2.91 7.03 9.43
C TRP A 164 -2.97 5.70 8.71
N VAL A 165 -2.59 4.63 9.40
CA VAL A 165 -2.70 3.25 8.94
C VAL A 165 -3.79 2.54 9.72
N TYR A 166 -4.72 1.93 9.00
CA TYR A 166 -5.85 1.18 9.55
C TYR A 166 -5.92 -0.23 8.96
N VAL A 167 -6.51 -1.14 9.73
CA VAL A 167 -7.18 -2.32 9.17
C VAL A 167 -8.67 -2.03 9.06
N VAL A 168 -9.26 -2.43 7.93
CA VAL A 168 -10.70 -2.34 7.66
C VAL A 168 -11.34 -3.69 7.96
N GLU A 169 -12.37 -3.66 8.80
CA GLU A 169 -13.00 -4.82 9.42
C GLU A 169 -14.54 -4.74 9.31
N GLY A 170 -15.24 -5.75 9.79
CA GLY A 170 -16.69 -5.84 9.80
C GLY A 170 -17.29 -5.85 8.40
N GLN A 171 -16.61 -6.47 7.43
CA GLN A 171 -16.97 -6.43 6.01
C GLN A 171 -16.96 -5.00 5.42
N GLY A 172 -16.01 -4.16 5.85
CA GLY A 172 -15.90 -2.78 5.37
C GLY A 172 -16.70 -1.76 6.18
N LYS A 173 -17.32 -2.17 7.29
CA LYS A 173 -18.17 -1.30 8.12
C LYS A 173 -17.39 -0.55 9.19
N THR A 174 -16.26 -1.07 9.64
CA THR A 174 -15.43 -0.46 10.68
C THR A 174 -13.98 -0.39 10.24
N ARG A 175 -13.22 0.51 10.87
CA ARG A 175 -11.76 0.57 10.76
C ARG A 175 -11.16 0.66 12.15
N ARG A 176 -10.01 0.00 12.34
CA ARG A 176 -9.24 0.02 13.59
C ARG A 176 -7.86 0.58 13.31
N ALA A 177 -7.46 1.59 14.10
CA ALA A 177 -6.18 2.25 13.94
C ALA A 177 -5.03 1.30 14.31
N LEU A 178 -4.00 1.28 13.48
CA LEU A 178 -2.77 0.53 13.70
C LEU A 178 -1.59 1.45 13.99
N ARG A 179 -1.49 2.58 13.27
CA ARG A 179 -0.38 3.52 13.40
C ARG A 179 -0.77 4.92 12.95
N GLN A 180 -0.23 5.94 13.61
CA GLN A 180 -0.13 7.31 13.12
C GLN A 180 1.33 7.61 12.80
N VAL A 181 1.58 8.27 11.68
CA VAL A 181 2.92 8.60 11.17
C VAL A 181 2.97 10.09 10.87
N THR A 182 3.52 10.87 11.81
CA THR A 182 3.44 12.34 11.82
C THR A 182 4.42 13.04 10.86
N TRP A 183 5.43 12.33 10.36
CA TRP A 183 6.40 12.88 9.41
C TRP A 183 5.95 12.72 7.94
N ALA A 184 4.92 11.91 7.66
CA ALA A 184 4.61 11.44 6.31
C ALA A 184 4.29 12.58 5.33
N PHE A 185 3.46 13.54 5.73
CA PHE A 185 3.06 14.69 4.92
C PHE A 185 3.38 16.02 5.61
N ASN A 186 4.39 16.01 6.48
CA ASN A 186 4.82 17.19 7.22
C ASN A 186 5.79 18.02 6.36
N GLU A 187 5.53 19.32 6.26
CA GLU A 187 6.39 20.25 5.50
C GLU A 187 7.48 20.87 6.39
N ASP A 188 7.30 20.81 7.72
CA ASP A 188 8.13 21.49 8.72
C ASP A 188 9.16 20.56 9.39
N ASP A 189 9.41 19.37 8.83
CA ASP A 189 10.33 18.37 9.39
C ASP A 189 11.80 18.53 8.95
N GLY A 190 12.12 19.62 8.24
CA GLY A 190 13.45 19.90 7.69
C GLY A 190 13.79 19.15 6.39
N GLN A 191 13.02 18.13 6.01
CA GLN A 191 13.10 17.50 4.69
C GLN A 191 12.06 18.09 3.71
N GLY A 192 11.01 18.72 4.25
CA GLY A 192 9.93 19.30 3.48
C GLY A 192 8.98 18.24 2.92
N LEU A 193 7.84 18.71 2.38
CA LEU A 193 6.90 17.80 1.74
C LEU A 193 7.52 17.18 0.49
N ALA A 194 7.48 15.84 0.41
CA ALA A 194 7.83 15.15 -0.81
C ALA A 194 6.97 15.68 -1.97
N LYS A 195 7.58 16.04 -3.10
CA LYS A 195 6.80 16.52 -4.26
C LYS A 195 5.88 15.42 -4.80
N GLU A 196 6.39 14.19 -4.80
CA GLU A 196 5.73 12.99 -5.29
C GLU A 196 5.92 11.87 -4.29
N ILE A 197 4.95 10.97 -4.24
CA ILE A 197 5.01 9.71 -3.52
C ILE A 197 4.77 8.56 -4.49
N GLU A 198 5.27 7.38 -4.15
CA GLU A 198 4.93 6.15 -4.85
C GLU A 198 4.00 5.33 -3.96
N VAL A 199 2.94 4.80 -4.57
CA VAL A 199 1.88 4.10 -3.85
C VAL A 199 1.56 2.80 -4.57
N GLY A 200 1.54 1.69 -3.84
CA GLY A 200 1.43 0.39 -4.47
C GLY A 200 1.32 -0.79 -3.52
N ILE A 201 1.37 -1.98 -4.11
CA ILE A 201 1.34 -3.27 -3.41
C ILE A 201 2.72 -3.92 -3.42
N TYR A 202 3.04 -4.65 -2.35
CA TYR A 202 4.29 -5.40 -2.24
C TYR A 202 4.06 -6.77 -1.62
N GLY A 203 4.97 -7.69 -1.87
CA GLY A 203 5.14 -8.90 -1.08
C GLY A 203 6.61 -9.16 -0.82
N ALA A 204 6.94 -9.69 0.36
CA ALA A 204 8.33 -9.95 0.76
C ALA A 204 8.44 -11.32 1.44
N LYS A 205 9.62 -11.95 1.32
CA LYS A 205 9.97 -13.22 1.95
C LYS A 205 11.42 -13.15 2.42
N PRO A 206 11.68 -12.59 3.62
CA PRO A 206 13.04 -12.41 4.13
C PRO A 206 13.70 -13.72 4.54
N THR A 207 12.92 -14.65 5.13
CA THR A 207 13.48 -15.93 5.58
C THR A 207 13.70 -16.86 4.40
N GLU A 208 14.96 -17.25 4.21
CA GLU A 208 15.33 -18.42 3.43
C GLU A 208 14.81 -19.67 4.17
N GLU A 209 13.95 -20.48 3.54
CA GLU A 209 13.50 -21.73 4.16
C GLU A 209 14.73 -22.65 4.37
N SER A 210 14.95 -23.12 5.60
CA SER A 210 16.04 -24.04 5.91
C SER A 210 15.59 -25.49 5.75
N GLY A 211 16.13 -26.20 4.75
CA GLY A 211 15.85 -27.62 4.50
C GLY A 211 16.22 -28.08 3.09
N GLU A 212 16.57 -29.36 2.91
CA GLU A 212 16.77 -29.95 1.57
C GLU A 212 15.51 -29.79 0.72
N GLY A 213 15.65 -29.19 -0.47
CA GLY A 213 14.58 -29.06 -1.45
C GLY A 213 13.69 -27.81 -1.35
N HIS A 214 13.76 -27.04 -0.26
CA HIS A 214 12.83 -25.91 -0.01
C HIS A 214 13.48 -24.51 0.01
N ALA A 215 14.81 -24.43 -0.05
CA ALA A 215 15.58 -23.20 0.15
C ALA A 215 15.26 -22.03 -0.82
N ARG A 216 14.36 -22.19 -1.80
CA ARG A 216 14.01 -21.14 -2.76
C ARG A 216 12.52 -21.03 -3.12
N ASP A 217 11.62 -21.59 -2.32
CA ASP A 217 10.20 -21.58 -2.65
C ASP A 217 9.64 -20.15 -2.60
N LYS A 218 8.95 -19.77 -3.69
CA LYS A 218 8.22 -18.50 -3.76
C LYS A 218 6.94 -18.58 -2.94
N ILE A 219 6.46 -17.43 -2.45
CA ILE A 219 5.10 -17.32 -1.89
C ILE A 219 4.19 -16.55 -2.85
N ALA A 220 3.00 -17.09 -3.10
CA ALA A 220 1.97 -16.45 -3.90
C ALA A 220 1.12 -15.51 -3.03
N VAL A 221 1.39 -14.21 -3.11
CA VAL A 221 0.66 -13.18 -2.38
C VAL A 221 -0.37 -12.53 -3.29
N SER A 222 -1.64 -12.56 -2.90
CA SER A 222 -2.75 -12.08 -3.72
C SER A 222 -3.40 -10.83 -3.14
N PHE A 223 -3.72 -9.90 -4.05
CA PHE A 223 -4.22 -8.57 -3.78
C PHE A 223 -5.53 -8.37 -4.52
N SER A 224 -6.51 -7.74 -3.88
CA SER A 224 -7.80 -7.40 -4.47
C SER A 224 -8.35 -6.12 -3.84
N GLY A 225 -9.35 -5.51 -4.48
CA GLY A 225 -9.99 -4.31 -3.93
C GLY A 225 -9.03 -3.12 -3.80
N PHE A 226 -8.01 -3.05 -4.66
CA PHE A 226 -7.10 -1.90 -4.65
C PHE A 226 -7.86 -0.63 -5.02
N SER A 227 -7.73 0.39 -4.19
CA SER A 227 -8.33 1.70 -4.39
C SER A 227 -7.32 2.79 -4.03
N LEU A 228 -7.15 3.77 -4.92
CA LEU A 228 -6.30 4.94 -4.72
C LEU A 228 -7.14 6.19 -4.96
N LYS A 229 -7.23 7.06 -3.96
CA LYS A 229 -7.97 8.32 -4.03
C LYS A 229 -7.00 9.50 -4.02
N THR A 230 -7.18 10.40 -4.97
CA THR A 230 -6.48 11.69 -5.06
C THR A 230 -7.50 12.81 -5.24
N VAL A 231 -7.16 14.04 -4.83
CA VAL A 231 -7.95 15.25 -5.18
C VAL A 231 -7.85 15.61 -6.65
#